data_AF-B4RKG9-F1
#
_entry.id   AF-B4RKG9-F1
#
_cell.length_a   1.000
_cell.length_b   1.000
_cell.length_c   1.000
_cell.angle_alpha   90.00
_cell.angle_beta   90.00
_cell.angle_gamma   90.00
#
_symmetry.space_group_name_H-M   'P 1'
#
loop_
_entity.id
_entity.type
_entity.pdbx_description
1 polymer ?
#
loop_
_entity_poly.entity_id
_entity_poly.type
_entity_poly.pdbx_seq_one_letter_code
_entity_poly.pdbx_strand_id
1 'polypeptide(L)'
;MAFSEIQKRKAAGLPAFNMPFYMGACFILYITWIGFAALGAAVGPVFGNVAAWGFGMAFPAVFLVLLRGMWKSFSASRLWFVNLFVASAVYLTVDGAWYVPAGTLSGLLSAYFWNGRK
;
A
#
# COMPACT_ATOMS: atom_id res chain seq x y z
N MET A 1 12.69 13.94 -0.10
CA MET A 1 13.52 14.22 -1.30
C MET A 1 12.79 15.10 -2.32
N ALA A 2 11.60 14.71 -2.81
CA ALA A 2 10.81 15.59 -3.69
C ALA A 2 10.37 16.90 -2.98
N PHE A 3 9.88 16.80 -1.74
CA PHE A 3 9.53 17.99 -0.95
C PHE A 3 10.72 18.92 -0.69
N SER A 4 11.90 18.37 -0.41
CA SER A 4 13.11 19.19 -0.20
C SER A 4 13.57 19.90 -1.48
N GLU A 5 13.36 19.30 -2.66
CA GLU A 5 13.66 19.94 -3.94
C GLU A 5 12.70 21.10 -4.23
N ILE A 6 11.41 20.92 -3.95
CA ILE A 6 10.40 21.98 -4.07
C ILE A 6 10.74 23.16 -3.14
N GLN A 7 11.16 22.89 -1.90
CA GLN A 7 11.56 23.93 -0.94
C GLN A 7 12.81 24.70 -1.42
N LYS A 8 13.82 24.00 -1.95
CA LYS A 8 15.03 24.63 -2.52
C LYS A 8 14.70 25.54 -3.69
N ARG A 9 13.86 25.10 -4.63
CA ARG A 9 13.46 25.90 -5.80
C ARG A 9 12.62 27.10 -5.40
N LYS A 10 11.71 26.93 -4.42
CA LYS A 10 10.93 28.03 -3.85
C LYS A 10 11.83 29.10 -3.21
N ALA A 11 12.87 28.70 -2.47
CA ALA A 11 13.86 29.62 -1.89
C ALA A 11 14.68 30.36 -2.96
N ALA A 12 14.87 29.77 -4.14
CA ALA A 12 15.57 30.36 -5.28
C ALA A 12 14.66 31.18 -6.22
N GLY A 13 13.36 31.35 -5.90
CA GLY A 13 12.40 32.06 -6.77
C GLY A 13 12.08 31.34 -8.08
N LEU A 14 12.42 30.06 -8.20
CA LEU A 14 12.22 29.25 -9.39
C LEU A 14 10.86 28.53 -9.37
N PRO A 15 10.29 28.19 -10.54
CA PRO A 15 9.08 27.37 -10.61
C PRO A 15 9.27 26.04 -9.87
N ALA A 16 8.21 25.62 -9.16
CA ALA A 16 8.19 24.41 -8.34
C ALA A 16 8.43 23.13 -9.15
N PHE A 17 8.12 23.15 -10.45
CA PHE A 17 8.33 22.03 -11.35
C PHE A 17 9.77 21.98 -11.86
N ASN A 18 10.41 20.81 -11.70
CA ASN A 18 11.77 20.51 -12.16
C ASN A 18 11.74 19.31 -13.11
N MET A 19 11.65 19.55 -14.42
CA MET A 19 11.53 18.48 -15.41
C MET A 19 12.72 17.49 -15.37
N PRO A 20 14.00 17.93 -15.38
CA PRO A 20 15.14 17.02 -15.25
C PRO A 20 15.11 16.13 -13.99
N PHE A 21 14.71 16.68 -12.84
CA PHE A 21 14.61 15.91 -11.60
C PHE A 21 13.55 14.82 -11.68
N TYR A 22 12.34 15.15 -12.17
CA TYR A 22 11.28 14.17 -12.33
C TYR A 22 11.61 13.12 -13.39
N MET A 23 12.23 13.52 -14.51
CA MET A 23 12.69 12.57 -15.53
C MET A 23 13.73 11.59 -14.97
N GLY A 24 14.71 12.08 -14.21
CA GLY A 24 15.70 11.21 -13.56
C GLY A 24 15.07 10.24 -12.56
N ALA A 25 14.14 10.72 -11.72
CA ALA A 25 13.41 9.88 -10.77
C ALA A 25 12.58 8.81 -11.48
N CYS A 26 11.80 9.19 -12.49
CA CYS A 26 11.00 8.26 -13.29
C CYS A 26 11.87 7.22 -13.99
N PHE A 27 13.00 7.63 -14.57
CA PHE A 27 13.92 6.74 -15.28
C PHE A 27 14.50 5.66 -14.36
N ILE A 28 15.00 6.06 -13.18
CA ILE A 28 15.56 5.11 -12.21
C ILE A 28 14.48 4.14 -11.71
N LEU A 29 13.30 4.66 -11.37
CA LEU A 29 12.18 3.82 -10.92
C LEU A 29 11.75 2.83 -12.01
N TYR A 30 11.67 3.27 -13.26
CA TYR A 30 11.26 2.45 -14.38
C TYR A 30 12.27 1.34 -14.70
N ILE A 31 13.56 1.67 -14.75
CA ILE A 31 14.62 0.68 -14.97
C ILE A 31 14.65 -0.33 -13.83
N THR A 32 14.54 0.15 -12.59
CA THR A 32 14.50 -0.73 -11.42
C THR A 32 13.32 -1.69 -11.51
N TRP A 33 12.13 -1.18 -11.82
CA TRP A 33 10.94 -2.00 -12.02
C TRP A 33 11.17 -3.04 -13.11
N ILE A 34 11.56 -2.63 -14.33
CA ILE A 34 11.81 -3.57 -15.42
C ILE A 34 12.86 -4.61 -15.03
N GLY A 35 13.95 -4.19 -14.38
CA GLY A 35 15.02 -5.09 -13.94
C GLY A 35 14.50 -6.16 -12.98
N PHE A 36 13.76 -5.78 -11.94
CA PHE A 36 13.17 -6.74 -11.01
C PHE A 36 12.05 -7.58 -11.64
N ALA A 37 11.26 -7.04 -12.57
CA ALA A 37 10.24 -7.78 -13.28
C ALA A 37 10.85 -8.83 -14.22
N ALA A 38 11.90 -8.46 -14.96
CA ALA A 38 12.63 -9.37 -15.84
C ALA A 38 13.37 -10.45 -15.02
N LEU A 39 14.01 -10.07 -13.92
CA LEU A 39 14.62 -11.03 -13.00
C LEU A 39 13.58 -11.98 -12.41
N GLY A 40 12.44 -11.45 -11.93
CA GLY A 40 11.33 -12.25 -11.43
C GLY A 40 10.77 -13.21 -12.49
N ALA A 41 10.66 -12.76 -13.75
CA ALA A 41 10.22 -13.60 -14.86
C ALA A 41 11.25 -14.67 -15.26
N ALA A 42 12.54 -14.37 -15.18
CA ALA A 42 13.61 -15.32 -15.48
C ALA A 42 13.79 -16.39 -14.39
N VAL A 43 13.71 -15.99 -13.11
CA VAL A 43 13.88 -16.90 -11.96
C VAL A 43 12.56 -17.60 -11.60
N GLY A 44 11.41 -17.00 -11.93
CA GLY A 44 10.08 -17.53 -11.63
C GLY A 44 9.87 -19.02 -12.00
N PRO A 45 10.23 -19.45 -13.23
CA PRO A 45 10.11 -20.85 -13.65
C PRO A 45 10.95 -21.85 -12.82
N VAL A 46 12.03 -21.39 -12.16
CA VAL A 46 12.91 -22.24 -11.34
C VAL A 46 12.20 -22.71 -10.06
N PHE A 47 11.20 -21.97 -9.58
CA PHE A 47 10.50 -22.28 -8.34
C PHE A 47 9.43 -23.38 -8.47
N GLY A 48 9.12 -23.85 -9.69
CA GLY A 48 8.14 -24.91 -9.90
C GLY A 48 6.75 -24.56 -9.36
N ASN A 49 6.29 -25.27 -8.32
CA ASN A 49 5.00 -24.97 -7.68
C ASN A 49 5.13 -23.79 -6.68
N VAL A 50 4.98 -22.59 -7.22
CA VAL A 50 5.03 -21.30 -6.51
C VAL A 50 4.03 -21.22 -5.33
N ALA A 51 2.92 -21.97 -5.36
CA ALA A 51 1.94 -22.00 -4.27
C ALA A 51 2.51 -22.65 -3.00
N ALA A 52 3.39 -23.65 -3.13
CA ALA A 52 4.02 -24.32 -1.98
C ALA A 52 4.98 -23.40 -1.21
N TRP A 53 5.50 -22.36 -1.87
CA TRP A 53 6.45 -21.40 -1.29
C TRP A 53 5.76 -20.20 -0.62
N GLY A 54 4.43 -20.14 -0.60
CA GLY A 54 3.70 -19.03 0.02
C GLY A 54 3.79 -17.71 -0.74
N PHE A 55 4.22 -17.73 -2.01
CA PHE A 55 4.27 -16.53 -2.88
C PHE A 55 2.90 -15.84 -3.01
N GLY A 56 1.80 -16.60 -2.89
CA GLY A 56 0.44 -16.03 -2.82
C GLY A 56 0.21 -15.10 -1.63
N MET A 57 0.99 -15.24 -0.55
CA MET A 57 0.96 -14.35 0.61
C MET A 57 1.90 -13.15 0.50
N ALA A 58 2.81 -13.12 -0.48
CA ALA A 58 3.76 -12.02 -0.63
C ALA A 58 3.04 -10.68 -0.84
N PHE A 59 1.98 -10.67 -1.66
CA PHE A 59 1.21 -9.46 -1.92
C PHE A 59 0.45 -8.97 -0.66
N PRO A 60 -0.40 -9.78 0.01
CA PRO A 60 -0.99 -9.39 1.31
C PRO A 60 0.02 -8.95 2.36
N ALA A 61 1.18 -9.64 2.46
CA ALA A 61 2.21 -9.32 3.43
C ALA A 61 2.83 -7.93 3.21
N VAL A 62 3.05 -7.52 1.96
CA VAL A 62 3.53 -6.17 1.64
C VAL A 62 2.55 -5.11 2.14
N PHE A 63 1.24 -5.30 1.94
CA PHE A 63 0.24 -4.38 2.49
C PHE A 63 0.25 -4.36 4.02
N LEU A 64 0.37 -5.51 4.68
CA LEU A 64 0.49 -5.57 6.15
C LEU A 64 1.73 -4.83 6.68
N VAL A 65 2.86 -4.90 5.96
CA VAL A 65 4.08 -4.15 6.29
C VAL A 65 3.90 -2.65 6.08
N LEU A 66 3.23 -2.23 5.00
CA LEU A 66 2.91 -0.81 4.77
C LEU A 66 1.96 -0.28 5.86
N LEU A 67 0.96 -1.08 6.24
CA LEU A 67 0.05 -0.80 7.34
C LEU A 67 0.81 -0.58 8.67
N ARG A 68 1.85 -1.38 8.94
CA ARG A 68 2.73 -1.14 10.11
C ARG A 68 3.37 0.26 10.08
N GLY A 69 3.82 0.74 8.91
CA GLY A 69 4.40 2.08 8.78
C GLY A 69 3.39 3.22 8.99
N MET A 70 2.10 2.94 8.83
CA MET A 70 0.99 3.87 9.03
C MET A 70 0.46 3.87 10.49
N TRP A 71 1.02 3.05 11.37
CA TRP A 71 0.57 2.95 12.77
C TRP A 71 0.95 4.19 13.58
N LYS A 72 0.04 5.18 13.66
CA LYS A 72 0.27 6.42 14.42
C LYS A 72 -0.11 6.34 15.90
N SER A 73 -1.11 5.55 16.28
CA SER A 73 -1.58 5.42 17.68
C SER A 73 -2.49 4.20 17.87
N PHE A 74 -2.52 3.65 19.08
CA PHE A 74 -3.43 2.56 19.47
C PHE A 74 -4.91 2.90 19.25
N SER A 75 -5.27 4.18 19.43
CA SER A 75 -6.63 4.69 19.18
C SER A 75 -7.04 4.58 17.70
N ALA A 76 -6.12 4.87 16.78
CA ALA A 76 -6.36 4.80 15.34
C ALA A 76 -6.39 3.35 14.82
N SER A 77 -5.69 2.44 15.49
CA SER A 77 -5.64 1.01 15.12
C SER A 77 -6.97 0.27 15.38
N ARG A 78 -7.82 0.78 16.29
CA ARG A 78 -9.15 0.22 16.55
C ARG A 78 -10.01 0.15 15.29
N LEU A 79 -9.89 1.15 14.42
CA LEU A 79 -10.61 1.21 13.16
C LEU A 79 -10.26 0.04 12.23
N TRP A 80 -8.97 -0.31 12.23
CA TRP A 80 -8.44 -1.36 11.38
C TRP A 80 -8.85 -2.71 11.91
N PHE A 81 -8.90 -2.85 13.23
CA PHE A 81 -9.38 -4.07 13.88
C PHE A 81 -10.85 -4.35 13.55
N VAL A 82 -11.70 -3.31 13.54
CA VAL A 82 -13.11 -3.44 13.14
C VAL A 82 -13.24 -3.89 11.69
N ASN A 83 -12.51 -3.25 10.76
CA ASN A 83 -12.50 -3.65 9.35
C ASN A 83 -12.01 -5.10 9.17
N LEU A 84 -10.88 -5.45 9.80
CA LEU A 84 -10.32 -6.80 9.77
C LEU A 84 -11.34 -7.83 10.25
N PHE A 85 -11.98 -7.58 11.40
CA PHE A 85 -12.95 -8.49 12.00
C PHE A 85 -14.17 -8.69 11.11
N VAL A 86 -14.73 -7.61 10.55
CA VAL A 86 -15.88 -7.69 9.64
C VAL A 86 -15.51 -8.39 8.33
N ALA A 87 -14.35 -8.08 7.75
CA ALA A 87 -13.88 -8.75 6.54
C ALA A 87 -13.68 -10.25 6.77
N SER A 88 -13.08 -10.65 7.90
CA SER A 88 -12.92 -12.06 8.28
C SER A 88 -14.27 -12.75 8.50
N ALA A 89 -15.22 -12.10 9.17
CA ALA A 89 -16.55 -12.65 9.40
C ALA A 89 -17.31 -12.87 8.07
N VAL A 90 -17.27 -11.90 7.16
CA VAL A 90 -17.93 -12.02 5.84
C VAL A 90 -17.24 -13.08 4.98
N TYR A 91 -15.92 -13.19 5.02
CA TYR A 91 -15.18 -14.23 4.30
C TYR A 91 -15.58 -15.65 4.74
N LEU A 92 -15.90 -15.84 6.02
CA LEU A 92 -16.29 -17.16 6.56
C LEU A 92 -17.79 -17.48 6.39
N THR A 93 -18.64 -16.47 6.15
CA THR A 93 -20.11 -16.62 6.16
C THR A 93 -20.76 -16.43 4.80
N VAL A 94 -20.11 -15.73 3.87
CA VAL A 94 -20.67 -15.39 2.56
C VAL A 94 -19.70 -15.84 1.48
N ASP A 95 -20.18 -16.69 0.57
CA ASP A 95 -19.43 -17.08 -0.61
C ASP A 95 -19.23 -15.87 -1.55
N GLY A 96 -17.98 -15.62 -1.93
CA GLY A 96 -17.60 -14.56 -2.87
C GLY A 96 -16.82 -13.40 -2.23
N ALA A 97 -16.45 -12.42 -3.06
CA ALA A 97 -15.56 -11.32 -2.67
C ALA A 97 -16.22 -10.21 -1.83
N TRP A 98 -17.33 -10.52 -1.13
CA TRP A 98 -18.13 -9.56 -0.35
C TRP A 98 -17.40 -9.00 0.88
N TYR A 99 -16.35 -9.70 1.34
CA TYR A 99 -15.50 -9.25 2.44
C TYR A 99 -14.76 -7.93 2.14
N VAL A 100 -14.46 -7.63 0.87
CA VAL A 100 -13.78 -6.38 0.46
C VAL A 100 -14.67 -5.15 0.67
N PRO A 101 -15.86 -5.04 0.04
CA PRO A 101 -16.73 -3.89 0.26
C PRO A 101 -17.26 -3.83 1.69
N ALA A 102 -17.61 -4.96 2.31
CA ALA A 102 -18.12 -4.98 3.68
C ALA A 102 -17.08 -4.50 4.71
N GLY A 103 -15.83 -4.97 4.58
CA GLY A 103 -14.72 -4.49 5.40
C GLY A 103 -14.51 -2.98 5.22
N THR A 104 -14.44 -2.51 3.97
CA THR A 104 -14.22 -1.09 3.65
C THR A 104 -15.33 -0.20 4.23
N LEU A 105 -16.60 -0.59 4.08
CA LEU A 105 -17.76 0.13 4.63
C LEU A 105 -17.74 0.14 6.16
N SER A 106 -17.42 -0.98 6.80
CA SER A 106 -17.34 -1.05 8.26
C SER A 106 -16.23 -0.16 8.84
N GLY A 107 -15.08 -0.07 8.16
CA GLY A 107 -14.00 0.84 8.50
C GLY A 107 -14.41 2.31 8.35
N LEU A 108 -15.10 2.67 7.27
CA LEU A 108 -15.64 4.01 7.05
C LEU A 108 -16.67 4.41 8.11
N LEU A 109 -17.62 3.52 8.41
CA LEU A 109 -18.65 3.74 9.43
C LEU A 109 -18.03 3.90 10.82
N SER A 110 -17.11 3.02 11.20
CA SER A 110 -16.39 3.13 12.46
C SER A 110 -15.61 4.45 12.55
N ALA A 111 -15.10 4.97 11.44
CA ALA A 111 -14.34 6.23 11.41
C ALA A 111 -15.29 7.39 11.60
N TYR A 112 -16.43 7.38 10.94
CA TYR A 112 -17.47 8.38 11.10
C TYR A 112 -17.89 8.51 12.57
N PHE A 113 -18.18 7.39 13.24
CA PHE A 113 -18.62 7.41 14.64
C PHE A 113 -17.51 7.80 15.63
N TRP A 114 -16.25 7.45 15.37
CA TRP A 114 -15.14 7.67 16.32
C TRP A 114 -14.39 8.99 16.11
N ASN A 115 -14.26 9.46 14.86
CA ASN A 115 -13.62 10.74 14.54
C ASN A 115 -14.59 11.93 14.58
N GLY A 116 -15.91 11.72 14.57
CA GLY A 116 -16.91 12.78 14.71
C GLY A 116 -16.98 13.43 16.11
N ARG A 117 -16.07 13.08 17.03
CA ARG A 117 -15.99 13.62 18.41
C ARG A 117 -14.74 14.50 18.65
N LYS A 118 -14.20 15.13 17.61
CA LYS A 118 -13.13 16.14 17.73
C LYS A 118 -13.53 17.44 17.06
#